data_AF-A0A5V8AJY4-F1
#
_entry.id   AF-A0A5V8AJY4-F1
#
_cell.length_a   1.000
_cell.length_b   1.000
_cell.length_c   1.000
_cell.angle_alpha   90.00
_cell.angle_beta   90.00
_cell.angle_gamma   90.00
#
_symmetry.space_group_name_H-M   'P 1'
#
loop_
_entity.id
_entity.type
_entity.pdbx_description
1 polymer ?
#
loop_
_entity_poly.entity_id
_entity_poly.type
_entity_poly.pdbx_seq_one_letter_code
_entity_poly.pdbx_strand_id
1 'polypeptide(L)'
;AIKEALALALPSVQSQMENLAVDMGYTPGVLALFYKVAIGSGVAPLVIFMGVGAMTDFGPLLANPRTLLLGAAAQFGIFATVL
;
A
#
# COMPACT_ATOMS: atom_id res chain seq x y z
N ALA A 1 -16.78 -9.76 -17.13
CA ALA A 1 -16.49 -9.35 -18.52
C ALA A 1 -15.51 -8.15 -18.59
N ILE A 2 -15.96 -6.89 -18.64
CA ILE A 2 -15.05 -5.75 -18.90
C ILE A 2 -13.98 -5.55 -17.81
N LYS A 3 -14.35 -5.65 -16.52
CA LYS A 3 -13.39 -5.53 -15.41
C LYS A 3 -12.33 -6.63 -15.38
N GLU A 4 -12.72 -7.86 -15.72
CA GLU A 4 -11.79 -9.00 -15.78
C GLU A 4 -10.83 -8.86 -16.96
N ALA A 5 -11.35 -8.44 -18.13
CA ALA A 5 -10.51 -8.14 -19.29
C ALA A 5 -9.51 -7.01 -19.00
N LEU A 6 -9.96 -5.97 -18.29
CA LEU A 6 -9.09 -4.87 -17.86
C LEU A 6 -8.01 -5.34 -16.87
N ALA A 7 -8.39 -6.17 -15.87
CA ALA A 7 -7.45 -6.70 -14.87
C ALA A 7 -6.35 -7.59 -15.47
N LEU A 8 -6.65 -8.29 -16.58
CA LEU A 8 -5.69 -9.12 -17.32
C LEU A 8 -4.87 -8.34 -18.36
N ALA A 9 -5.25 -7.10 -18.66
CA ALA A 9 -4.55 -6.27 -19.63
C ALA A 9 -3.25 -5.69 -19.07
N LEU A 10 -2.32 -5.35 -19.97
CA LEU A 10 -1.09 -4.66 -19.61
C LEU A 10 -1.39 -3.29 -18.95
N PRO A 11 -0.58 -2.81 -17.99
CA PRO A 11 -0.79 -1.51 -17.36
C PRO A 11 -0.83 -0.34 -18.36
N SER A 12 -0.07 -0.43 -19.46
CA SER A 12 -0.12 0.56 -20.55
C SER A 12 -1.44 0.56 -21.31
N VAL A 13 -2.08 -0.59 -21.46
CA VAL A 13 -3.41 -0.71 -22.07
C VAL A 13 -4.48 -0.17 -21.12
N GLN A 14 -4.35 -0.43 -19.81
CA GLN A 14 -5.24 0.14 -18.81
C GLN A 14 -5.20 1.67 -18.81
N SER A 15 -4.01 2.29 -18.87
CA SER A 15 -3.89 3.75 -18.92
C SER A 15 -4.42 4.36 -20.22
N GLN A 16 -4.28 3.67 -21.35
CA GLN A 16 -4.89 4.09 -22.61
C GLN A 16 -6.42 4.08 -22.53
N MET A 17 -7.01 3.08 -21.88
CA MET A 17 -8.46 3.02 -21.66
C MET A 17 -8.94 4.10 -20.69
N GLU A 18 -8.15 4.44 -19.66
CA GLU A 18 -8.42 5.59 -18.79
C GLU A 18 -8.44 6.91 -19.58
N ASN A 19 -7.45 7.13 -20.45
CA ASN A 19 -7.39 8.33 -21.28
C ASN A 19 -8.58 8.42 -22.25
N LEU A 20 -9.00 7.31 -22.86
CA LEU A 20 -10.19 7.27 -23.70
C LEU A 20 -11.45 7.68 -22.94
N ALA A 21 -11.59 7.26 -21.68
CA ALA A 21 -12.71 7.70 -20.84
C ALA A 21 -12.67 9.21 -20.54
N VAL A 22 -11.47 9.78 -20.38
CA VAL A 22 -11.28 11.23 -20.23
C VAL A 22 -11.67 11.98 -21.51
N ASP A 23 -11.32 11.45 -22.68
CA ASP A 23 -11.71 12.02 -23.97
C ASP A 23 -13.23 12.00 -24.19
N MET A 24 -13.94 11.07 -23.54
CA MET A 24 -15.41 11.01 -23.50
C MET A 24 -16.04 12.02 -22.52
N GLY A 25 -15.24 12.83 -21.83
CA GLY A 25 -15.69 13.84 -20.87
C GLY A 25 -15.81 13.36 -19.42
N TYR A 26 -15.41 12.12 -19.11
CA TYR A 26 -15.40 11.63 -17.73
C TYR A 26 -14.15 12.09 -16.99
N THR A 27 -14.32 12.60 -15.77
CA THR A 27 -13.19 13.02 -14.92
C THR A 27 -12.99 12.03 -13.78
N PRO A 28 -11.73 11.68 -13.42
CA PRO A 28 -11.47 10.88 -12.23
C PRO A 28 -12.04 11.54 -10.97
N GLY A 29 -12.68 10.76 -10.10
CA GLY A 29 -13.12 11.25 -8.80
C GLY A 29 -11.94 11.70 -7.93
N VAL A 30 -12.19 12.68 -7.04
CA VAL A 30 -11.15 13.24 -6.17
C VAL A 30 -10.45 12.16 -5.32
N LEU A 31 -11.20 11.19 -4.80
CA LEU A 31 -10.63 10.07 -4.04
C LEU A 31 -9.76 9.15 -4.92
N ALA A 32 -10.09 8.99 -6.21
CA ALA A 32 -9.28 8.21 -7.14
C ALA A 32 -7.94 8.90 -7.41
N LEU A 33 -7.92 10.24 -7.48
CA LEU A 33 -6.68 11.02 -7.60
C LEU A 33 -5.80 10.86 -6.36
N PHE A 34 -6.38 10.98 -5.15
CA PHE A 34 -5.64 10.73 -3.91
C PHE A 34 -5.09 9.30 -3.86
N TYR A 35 -5.89 8.31 -4.24
CA TYR A 35 -5.41 6.94 -4.30
C TYR A 35 -4.23 6.81 -5.29
N LYS A 36 -4.37 7.29 -6.53
CA LYS A 36 -3.33 7.17 -7.57
C LYS A 36 -2.01 7.84 -7.16
N VAL A 37 -2.07 9.02 -6.57
CA VAL A 37 -0.87 9.80 -6.21
C VAL A 37 -0.29 9.39 -4.88
N ALA A 38 -1.12 9.14 -3.85
CA ALA A 38 -0.65 8.96 -2.49
C ALA A 38 -0.42 7.48 -2.15
N ILE A 39 -1.39 6.61 -2.44
CA ILE A 39 -1.38 5.20 -2.00
C ILE A 39 -0.84 4.27 -3.09
N GLY A 40 -1.33 4.41 -4.32
CA GLY A 40 -0.95 3.59 -5.47
C GLY A 40 0.51 3.78 -5.90
N SER A 41 1.09 4.97 -5.63
CA SER A 41 2.53 5.22 -5.78
C SER A 41 3.38 4.61 -4.65
N GLY A 42 2.74 4.24 -3.53
CA GLY A 42 3.41 3.78 -2.31
C GLY A 42 3.97 4.89 -1.41
N VAL A 43 3.87 6.17 -1.79
CA VAL A 43 4.50 7.28 -1.03
C VAL A 43 3.86 7.46 0.35
N ALA A 44 2.53 7.55 0.43
CA ALA A 44 1.83 7.80 1.67
C ALA A 44 2.10 6.77 2.78
N PRO A 45 1.97 5.45 2.56
CA PRO A 45 2.24 4.48 3.61
C PRO A 45 3.70 4.53 4.09
N LEU A 46 4.66 4.78 3.20
CA LEU A 46 6.08 4.89 3.58
C LEU A 46 6.35 6.13 4.43
N VAL A 47 5.79 7.28 4.08
CA VAL A 47 5.93 8.51 4.88
C VAL A 47 5.27 8.33 6.26
N ILE A 48 4.12 7.67 6.32
CA ILE A 48 3.45 7.34 7.59
C ILE A 48 4.33 6.41 8.43
N PHE A 49 4.88 5.34 7.86
CA PHE A 49 5.77 4.42 8.58
C PHE A 49 7.08 5.08 9.02
N MET A 50 7.62 6.02 8.24
CA MET A 50 8.73 6.87 8.66
C MET A 50 8.35 7.69 9.90
N GLY A 51 7.16 8.28 9.93
CA GLY A 51 6.64 8.99 11.10
C GLY A 51 6.47 8.09 12.34
N VAL A 52 5.97 6.87 12.17
CA VAL A 52 5.91 5.86 13.25
C VAL A 52 7.32 5.56 13.78
N GLY A 53 8.29 5.37 12.89
CA GLY A 53 9.69 5.17 13.25
C GLY A 53 10.29 6.34 14.04
N ALA A 54 9.98 7.58 13.63
CA ALA A 54 10.41 8.79 14.33
C ALA A 54 9.79 8.95 15.74
N MET A 55 8.60 8.37 15.97
CA MET A 55 7.92 8.37 17.26
C MET A 55 8.26 7.15 18.14
N THR A 56 9.07 6.21 17.65
CA THR A 56 9.39 4.96 18.36
C THR A 56 10.59 5.17 19.29
N ASP A 57 10.41 4.91 20.59
CA ASP A 57 11.51 4.85 21.56
C ASP A 57 12.15 3.45 21.56
N PHE A 58 13.45 3.40 21.27
CA PHE A 58 14.23 2.16 21.26
C PHE A 58 14.88 1.84 22.61
N GLY A 59 14.83 2.73 23.61
CA GLY A 59 15.44 2.53 24.93
C GLY A 59 15.06 1.21 25.60
N PRO A 60 13.75 0.88 25.74
CA PRO A 60 13.31 -0.40 26.31
C PRO A 60 13.74 -1.63 25.50
N LEU A 61 13.79 -1.49 24.17
CA LEU A 61 14.18 -2.58 23.25
C LEU A 61 15.68 -2.90 23.36
N LEU A 62 16.52 -1.87 23.49
CA LEU A 62 17.96 -2.00 23.63
C LEU A 62 18.37 -2.47 25.04
N ALA A 63 17.61 -2.10 26.08
CA ALA A 63 17.86 -2.51 27.45
C ALA A 63 17.70 -4.04 27.68
N ASN A 64 16.80 -4.70 26.94
CA ASN A 64 16.68 -6.16 26.96
C ASN A 64 16.47 -6.72 25.55
N PRO A 65 17.55 -7.02 24.82
CA PRO A 65 17.49 -7.47 23.42
C PRO A 65 16.72 -8.78 23.21
N ARG A 66 16.54 -9.59 24.26
CA ARG A 66 15.76 -10.84 24.18
C ARG A 66 14.29 -10.59 23.85
N THR A 67 13.77 -9.39 24.13
CA THR A 67 12.39 -9.01 23.77
C THR A 67 12.16 -8.98 22.26
N LEU A 68 13.21 -8.85 21.44
CA LEU A 68 13.11 -8.97 19.97
C LEU A 68 12.58 -10.35 19.54
N LEU A 69 12.89 -11.42 20.28
CA LEU A 69 12.42 -12.77 19.99
C LEU A 69 10.90 -12.91 20.18
N LEU A 70 10.33 -12.17 21.14
CA LEU A 70 8.87 -12.10 21.32
C LEU A 70 8.22 -11.41 20.11
N GLY A 71 8.85 -10.36 19.59
CA GLY A 71 8.42 -9.70 18.36
C GLY A 71 8.46 -10.63 17.14
N ALA A 72 9.47 -11.49 17.03
CA ALA A 72 9.55 -12.50 15.96
C ALA A 72 8.41 -13.53 16.06
N ALA A 73 8.12 -14.03 17.26
CA ALA A 73 7.01 -14.97 17.48
C ALA A 73 5.64 -14.32 17.21
N ALA A 74 5.47 -13.03 17.52
CA ALA A 74 4.22 -12.30 17.25
C ALA A 74 3.88 -12.24 15.74
N GLN A 75 4.87 -12.28 14.86
CA GLN A 75 4.65 -12.31 13.40
C GLN A 75 4.10 -13.66 12.89
N PHE A 76 4.14 -14.73 13.70
CA PHE A 76 3.57 -16.02 13.32
C PHE A 76 2.07 -15.94 13.00
N GLY A 77 1.34 -15.01 13.63
CA GLY A 77 -0.08 -14.78 13.35
C GLY A 77 -0.37 -14.42 11.89
N ILE A 78 0.55 -13.75 11.19
CA ILE A 78 0.40 -13.46 9.76
C ILE A 78 0.41 -14.76 8.96
N PHE A 79 1.37 -15.66 9.24
CA PHE A 79 1.45 -16.95 8.54
C PHE A 79 0.24 -17.83 8.84
N ALA A 80 -0.18 -17.93 10.10
CA ALA A 80 -1.36 -18.70 10.48
C ALA A 80 -2.65 -18.20 9.84
N THR A 81 -2.76 -16.89 9.54
CA THR A 81 -3.94 -16.31 8.85
C THR A 81 -3.95 -16.62 7.35
N VAL A 82 -2.78 -16.86 6.76
CA VAL A 82 -2.64 -17.16 5.33
C VAL A 82 -2.95 -18.64 5.02
N LEU A 83 -2.73 -19.56 5.98
CA LEU A 83 -3.05 -20.99 5.87
C LEU A 83 -4.53 -21.26 6.12
#